data_AF-K1RNL3-F1
#
_entry.id   AF-K1RNL3-F1
#
_cell.length_a   1.000
_cell.length_b   1.000
_cell.length_c   1.000
_cell.angle_alpha   90.00
_cell.angle_beta   90.00
_cell.angle_gamma   90.00
#
_symmetry.space_group_name_H-M   'P 1'
#
loop_
_entity.id
_entity.type
_entity.pdbx_description
1 polymer ?
#
loop_
_entity_poly.entity_id
_entity_poly.type
_entity_poly.pdbx_seq_one_letter_code
_entity_poly.pdbx_strand_id
1 'polypeptide(L)'
;MATRTIRKKQKNTDKLILLQPATATDNSAIPYAIDRKKGDMTLTEITRAGINFLSKDLSKGFFLMVEGGKIDWACHSNDAATVFHEVMDMDNAIKVAYEFYEQHPD
;
A
#
# COMPACT_ATOMS: atom_id res chain seq x y z
N MET A 1 8.64 4.39 -10.42
CA MET A 1 8.29 5.71 -11.01
C MET A 1 7.01 6.29 -10.37
N ALA A 2 6.00 5.49 -10.03
CA ALA A 2 4.75 5.94 -9.39
C ALA A 2 4.96 6.74 -8.09
N THR A 3 5.81 6.25 -7.19
CA THR A 3 6.17 6.89 -5.90
C THR A 3 6.77 8.30 -6.02
N ARG A 4 7.49 8.61 -7.12
CA ARG A 4 8.05 9.96 -7.37
C ARG A 4 6.99 10.96 -7.82
N THR A 5 5.96 10.51 -8.53
CA THR A 5 4.86 11.36 -9.02
C THR A 5 3.90 11.74 -7.89
N ILE A 6 3.63 10.82 -6.97
CA ILE A 6 2.77 11.05 -5.79
C ILE A 6 3.34 12.17 -4.91
N ARG A 7 4.65 12.12 -4.62
CA ARG A 7 5.32 13.07 -3.72
C ARG A 7 5.33 14.52 -4.23
N LYS A 8 5.37 14.76 -5.55
CA LYS A 8 5.45 16.13 -6.10
C LYS A 8 4.14 16.92 -6.02
N LYS A 9 2.98 16.26 -6.10
CA LYS A 9 1.66 16.94 -6.06
C LYS A 9 1.10 17.11 -4.65
N GLN A 10 1.69 16.45 -3.64
CA GLN A 10 1.16 16.40 -2.28
C GLN A 10 1.50 17.59 -1.38
N LYS A 11 2.41 18.48 -1.77
CA LYS A 11 3.06 19.41 -0.84
C LYS A 11 2.11 20.44 -0.19
N ASN A 12 0.96 20.72 -0.80
CA ASN A 12 -0.03 21.72 -0.34
C ASN A 12 -1.50 21.21 -0.42
N THR A 13 -1.73 19.90 -0.31
CA THR A 13 -3.10 19.34 -0.31
C THR A 13 -3.44 18.67 1.01
N ASP A 14 -4.66 18.92 1.47
CA ASP A 14 -5.27 18.32 2.66
C ASP A 14 -5.86 16.93 2.38
N LYS A 15 -6.02 16.57 1.10
CA LYS A 15 -6.56 15.25 0.69
C LYS A 15 -5.66 14.57 -0.34
N LEU A 16 -5.57 13.25 -0.23
CA LEU A 16 -4.90 12.37 -1.18
C LEU A 16 -5.89 11.33 -1.70
N ILE A 17 -5.98 11.21 -3.01
CA ILE A 17 -6.64 10.08 -3.68
C ILE A 17 -5.56 9.39 -4.51
N LEU A 18 -5.29 8.13 -4.20
CA LEU A 18 -4.36 7.28 -4.95
C LEU A 18 -5.15 6.11 -5.53
N LEU A 19 -5.21 6.05 -6.86
CA LEU A 19 -5.88 4.97 -7.59
C LEU A 19 -4.88 4.32 -8.53
N GLN A 20 -5.11 3.03 -8.78
CA GLN A 20 -4.45 2.30 -9.84
C GLN A 20 -4.61 3.04 -11.19
N PRO A 21 -3.56 3.19 -12.00
CA PRO A 21 -3.68 3.88 -13.28
C PRO A 21 -4.58 3.09 -14.22
N ALA A 22 -5.34 3.78 -15.07
CA ALA A 22 -6.19 3.14 -16.09
C ALA A 22 -5.41 2.29 -17.10
N THR A 23 -4.08 2.46 -17.17
CA THR A 23 -3.16 1.66 -17.99
C THR A 23 -2.64 0.41 -17.29
N ALA A 24 -3.06 0.15 -16.04
CA ALA A 24 -2.70 -1.08 -15.34
C ALA A 24 -3.37 -2.30 -15.98
N THR A 25 -2.79 -3.48 -15.74
CA THR A 25 -3.32 -4.76 -16.26
C THR A 25 -4.73 -5.05 -15.72
N ASP A 26 -5.00 -4.60 -14.48
CA ASP A 26 -6.31 -4.62 -13.84
C ASP A 26 -6.54 -3.22 -13.22
N ASN A 27 -7.70 -2.62 -13.50
CA ASN A 27 -8.13 -1.32 -12.96
C ASN A 27 -9.22 -1.44 -11.88
N SER A 28 -9.67 -2.66 -11.58
CA SER A 28 -10.60 -2.97 -10.50
C SER A 28 -9.88 -3.28 -9.19
N ALA A 29 -8.66 -3.80 -9.25
CA ALA A 29 -7.80 -4.07 -8.10
C ALA A 29 -6.30 -3.97 -8.48
N ILE A 30 -5.43 -3.96 -7.47
CA ILE A 30 -4.00 -4.18 -7.70
C ILE A 30 -3.76 -5.66 -8.10
N PRO A 31 -2.73 -5.97 -8.93
CA PRO A 31 -2.43 -7.35 -9.30
C PRO A 31 -2.04 -8.17 -8.07
N TYR A 32 -2.26 -9.49 -8.15
CA TYR A 32 -1.71 -10.41 -7.16
C TYR A 32 -0.21 -10.21 -7.03
N ALA A 33 0.31 -10.31 -5.81
CA ALA A 33 1.72 -10.14 -5.48
C ALA A 33 2.64 -11.02 -6.33
N ILE A 34 2.22 -12.24 -6.66
CA ILE A 34 2.96 -13.16 -7.52
C ILE A 34 3.02 -12.71 -9.00
N ASP A 35 2.02 -11.96 -9.47
CA ASP A 35 1.86 -11.53 -10.86
C ASP A 35 2.38 -10.10 -11.13
N ARG A 36 2.83 -9.40 -10.10
CA ARG A 36 3.25 -8.00 -10.22
C ARG A 36 4.44 -7.84 -11.15
N LYS A 37 4.33 -6.87 -12.05
CA LYS A 37 5.37 -6.45 -12.99
C LYS A 37 6.04 -5.17 -12.50
N LYS A 38 7.19 -4.86 -13.11
CA LYS A 38 7.90 -3.61 -12.83
C LYS A 38 7.01 -2.41 -13.11
N GLY A 39 6.65 -1.67 -12.06
CA GLY A 39 5.83 -0.46 -12.13
C GLY A 39 4.44 -0.60 -11.53
N ASP A 40 4.00 -1.83 -11.23
CA ASP A 40 2.78 -2.05 -10.46
C ASP A 40 2.98 -1.59 -9.01
N MET A 41 1.91 -1.04 -8.42
CA MET A 41 1.92 -0.64 -7.01
C MET A 41 1.86 -1.87 -6.10
N THR A 42 2.62 -1.82 -5.01
CA THR A 42 2.53 -2.81 -3.93
C THR A 42 1.74 -2.27 -2.76
N LEU A 43 1.19 -3.16 -1.91
CA LEU A 43 0.54 -2.74 -0.67
C LEU A 43 1.52 -1.96 0.22
N THR A 44 2.79 -2.41 0.24
CA THR A 44 3.89 -1.72 0.94
C THR A 44 4.07 -0.26 0.48
N GLU A 45 4.05 0.01 -0.83
CA GLU A 45 4.18 1.36 -1.37
C GLU A 45 2.95 2.23 -1.03
N ILE A 46 1.75 1.65 -1.06
CA ILE A 46 0.49 2.32 -0.71
C ILE A 46 0.50 2.69 0.78
N THR A 47 0.85 1.76 1.66
CA THR A 47 0.98 1.99 3.10
C THR A 47 1.99 3.10 3.39
N ARG A 48 3.16 3.05 2.75
CA ARG A 48 4.19 4.09 2.90
C ARG A 48 3.68 5.45 2.42
N ALA A 49 2.90 5.51 1.35
CA ALA A 49 2.33 6.76 0.85
C ALA A 49 1.25 7.31 1.81
N GLY A 50 0.40 6.44 2.36
CA GLY A 50 -0.61 6.78 3.35
C GLY A 50 0.00 7.36 4.62
N ILE A 51 0.97 6.64 5.22
CA ILE A 51 1.70 7.09 6.42
C ILE A 51 2.35 8.44 6.16
N ASN A 52 3.16 8.58 5.10
CA ASN A 52 3.84 9.85 4.79
C ASN A 52 2.88 11.03 4.60
N PHE A 53 1.66 10.77 4.12
CA PHE A 53 0.65 11.81 3.92
C PHE A 53 -0.03 12.21 5.23
N LEU A 54 -0.42 11.23 6.04
CA LEU A 54 -1.12 11.43 7.30
C LEU A 54 -0.16 11.97 8.39
N SER A 55 1.12 11.61 8.33
CA SER A 55 2.16 12.04 9.27
C SER A 55 2.69 13.45 9.01
N LYS A 56 2.08 14.24 8.12
CA LYS A 56 2.49 15.64 7.88
C LYS A 56 2.28 16.54 9.08
N ASP A 57 1.30 16.22 9.92
CA ASP A 57 0.97 16.93 11.15
C ASP A 57 0.63 15.90 12.24
N LEU A 58 1.67 15.39 12.90
CA LEU A 58 1.54 14.37 13.94
C LEU A 58 0.79 14.86 15.18
N SER A 59 0.69 16.18 15.38
CA SER A 59 0.02 16.75 16.56
C SER A 59 -1.48 16.42 16.62
N LYS A 60 -2.09 16.11 15.47
CA LYS A 60 -3.50 15.73 15.37
C LYS A 60 -3.74 14.22 15.53
N GLY A 61 -2.68 13.42 15.44
CA GLY A 61 -2.78 11.98 15.25
C GLY A 61 -3.48 11.61 13.93
N PHE A 62 -3.55 10.31 13.64
CA PHE A 62 -4.33 9.80 12.52
C PHE A 62 -4.74 8.34 12.75
N PHE A 63 -5.74 7.91 12.01
CA PHE A 63 -6.11 6.51 11.86
C PHE A 63 -5.82 6.07 10.42
N LEU A 64 -5.24 4.89 10.25
CA LEU A 64 -4.97 4.29 8.95
C LEU A 64 -5.38 2.81 8.98
N MET A 65 -6.20 2.41 8.01
CA MET A 65 -6.53 1.01 7.75
C MET A 65 -5.77 0.53 6.53
N VAL A 66 -5.15 -0.64 6.64
CA VAL A 66 -4.44 -1.32 5.55
C VAL A 66 -4.99 -2.75 5.46
N GLU A 67 -5.39 -3.17 4.26
CA GLU A 67 -6.06 -4.45 4.04
C GLU A 67 -5.33 -5.27 2.97
N GLY A 68 -4.98 -6.51 3.31
CA GLY A 68 -4.45 -7.52 2.39
C GLY A 68 -5.56 -8.33 1.71
N GLY A 69 -6.51 -7.66 1.05
CA GLY A 69 -7.76 -8.29 0.59
C GLY A 69 -7.59 -9.40 -0.47
N LYS A 70 -6.47 -9.42 -1.21
CA LYS A 70 -6.19 -10.46 -2.20
C LYS A 70 -5.86 -11.83 -1.59
N ILE A 71 -5.50 -11.90 -0.30
CA ILE A 71 -5.35 -13.17 0.44
C ILE A 71 -6.66 -13.97 0.36
N ASP A 72 -7.79 -13.31 0.61
CA ASP A 72 -9.11 -13.92 0.54
C ASP A 72 -9.43 -14.46 -0.86
N TRP A 73 -9.18 -13.67 -1.89
CA TRP A 73 -9.45 -14.07 -3.29
C TRP A 73 -8.59 -15.28 -3.71
N ALA A 74 -7.33 -15.32 -3.28
CA ALA A 74 -6.44 -16.44 -3.53
C ALA A 74 -6.89 -17.72 -2.78
N CYS A 75 -7.34 -17.58 -1.53
CA CYS A 75 -7.94 -18.66 -0.76
C CYS A 75 -9.21 -19.21 -1.42
N HIS A 76 -10.11 -18.33 -1.89
CA HIS A 76 -11.32 -18.74 -2.63
C HIS A 76 -10.99 -19.52 -3.91
N SER A 77 -9.83 -19.28 -4.50
CA SER A 77 -9.35 -19.98 -5.70
C SER A 77 -8.51 -21.23 -5.40
N ASN A 78 -8.31 -21.58 -4.12
CA ASN A 78 -7.42 -22.65 -3.67
C ASN A 78 -5.97 -22.53 -4.20
N ASP A 79 -5.47 -21.31 -4.41
CA ASP A 79 -4.13 -21.05 -4.91
C ASP A 79 -3.15 -20.75 -3.75
N ALA A 80 -2.58 -21.81 -3.19
CA ALA A 80 -1.68 -21.71 -2.05
C ALA A 80 -0.39 -20.91 -2.34
N ALA A 81 0.10 -20.95 -3.59
CA ALA A 81 1.30 -20.19 -3.96
C ALA A 81 1.00 -18.69 -3.92
N THR A 82 -0.11 -18.27 -4.53
CA THR A 82 -0.54 -16.87 -4.49
C THR A 82 -0.85 -16.41 -3.07
N VAL A 83 -1.52 -17.23 -2.24
CA VAL A 83 -1.76 -16.90 -0.82
C VAL A 83 -0.45 -16.58 -0.09
N PHE A 84 0.59 -17.39 -0.27
CA PHE A 84 1.88 -17.17 0.38
C PHE A 84 2.50 -15.82 -0.03
N HIS A 85 2.44 -15.49 -1.32
CA HIS A 85 2.92 -14.20 -1.82
C HIS A 85 2.10 -13.00 -1.31
N GLU A 86 0.79 -13.14 -1.17
CA GLU A 86 -0.08 -12.09 -0.60
C GLU A 86 0.19 -11.86 0.89
N VAL A 87 0.38 -12.92 1.67
CA VAL A 87 0.74 -12.81 3.09
C VAL A 87 2.09 -12.12 3.26
N MET A 88 3.09 -12.47 2.43
CA MET A 88 4.38 -11.76 2.44
C MET A 88 4.24 -10.27 2.07
N ASP A 89 3.35 -9.92 1.15
CA ASP A 89 3.14 -8.50 0.80
C ASP A 89 2.48 -7.71 1.94
N MET A 90 1.54 -8.33 2.65
CA MET A 90 0.95 -7.77 3.87
C MET A 90 1.97 -7.62 5.00
N ASP A 91 2.83 -8.63 5.21
CA ASP A 91 3.92 -8.57 6.19
C ASP A 91 4.89 -7.41 5.90
N ASN A 92 5.27 -7.23 4.64
CA ASN A 92 6.09 -6.07 4.23
C ASN A 92 5.37 -4.73 4.47
N ALA A 93 4.05 -4.68 4.29
CA ALA A 93 3.27 -3.47 4.61
C ALA A 93 3.22 -3.19 6.12
N ILE A 94 3.07 -4.23 6.95
CA ILE A 94 3.14 -4.14 8.42
C ILE A 94 4.52 -3.63 8.84
N LYS A 95 5.60 -4.15 8.24
CA LYS A 95 6.96 -3.68 8.50
C LYS A 95 7.10 -2.17 8.30
N VAL A 96 6.47 -1.58 7.28
CA VAL A 96 6.47 -0.12 7.10
C VAL A 96 5.80 0.61 8.26
N ALA A 97 4.65 0.11 8.72
CA ALA A 97 3.94 0.69 9.86
C ALA A 97 4.75 0.56 11.15
N TYR A 98 5.42 -0.58 11.34
CA TYR A 98 6.31 -0.84 12.46
C TYR A 98 7.54 0.08 12.44
N GLU A 99 8.22 0.24 11.29
CA GLU A 99 9.33 1.19 11.10
C GLU A 99 8.92 2.62 11.45
N PHE A 100 7.68 3.01 11.13
CA PHE A 100 7.14 4.31 11.50
C PHE A 100 6.91 4.43 13.01
N TYR A 101 6.34 3.41 13.64
CA TYR A 101 6.14 3.34 15.10
C TYR A 101 7.47 3.41 15.87
N GLU A 102 8.50 2.68 15.45
CA GLU A 102 9.82 2.72 16.12
C GLU A 102 10.44 4.12 16.14
N GLN A 103 10.09 4.98 15.18
CA GLN A 103 10.52 6.38 15.11
C GLN A 103 9.60 7.34 15.87
N HIS A 104 8.39 6.90 16.23
CA HIS A 104 7.34 7.69 16.89
C HIS A 104 6.65 6.81 17.95
N PRO A 105 7.33 6.49 19.07
CA PRO A 105 6.83 5.53 20.06
C PRO A 105 5.70 6.07 20.97
N ASP A 106 5.42 7.37 20.90
CA ASP A 106 4.45 8.12 21.71
C ASP A 106 3.14 8.43 20.94
#